data_AF-A0A7D9IM48-F1
#
_entry.id   AF-A0A7D9IM48-F1
#
_cell.length_a   1.000
_cell.length_b   1.000
_cell.length_c   1.000
_cell.angle_alpha   90.00
_cell.angle_beta   90.00
_cell.angle_gamma   90.00
#
_symmetry.space_group_name_H-M   'P 1'
#
loop_
_entity.id
_entity.type
_entity.pdbx_description
1 polymer ?
#
loop_
_entity_poly.entity_id
_entity_poly.type
_entity_poly.pdbx_seq_one_letter_code
_entity_poly.pdbx_strand_id
1 'polypeptide(L)'
;MNERSKKFVEALNSDFRALSNETRKKFHPVKEAAEAGILKLRNLPAIYQKDKDIYRVLSEETEIIQPFLLGCDTKSLRVVQISLTALQRLISHQAISESSAQNLISTLWLLMETGLEELRILQTLLLILTTTKIVTGDSFAKAIVLCFKLYFFKDPTISSTAAASVRQIVSAAFDRVVFEDSQEGENEPAVKPPSPRHKNCPVSLRPFARDAYLLFQDLCQLTNGEQPYWLVGMDEMMRTFGLELLENVLKSFPNIFLK
;
A
#
# COMPACT_ATOMS: atom_id res chain seq x y z
N MET A 1 -7.51 -24.09 -12.82
CA MET A 1 -7.92 -22.70 -12.52
C MET A 1 -9.37 -22.71 -12.08
N ASN A 2 -9.70 -22.21 -10.88
CA ASN A 2 -11.08 -22.11 -10.41
C ASN A 2 -11.84 -20.98 -11.12
N GLU A 3 -13.17 -20.94 -11.01
CA GLU A 3 -14.01 -19.95 -11.70
C GLU A 3 -13.66 -18.50 -11.30
N ARG A 4 -13.32 -18.27 -10.03
CA ARG A 4 -12.93 -16.96 -9.50
C ARG A 4 -11.65 -16.43 -10.15
N SER A 5 -10.64 -17.27 -10.24
CA SER A 5 -9.36 -16.98 -10.90
C SER A 5 -9.54 -16.70 -12.38
N LYS A 6 -10.45 -17.43 -13.06
CA LYS A 6 -10.75 -17.21 -14.47
C LYS A 6 -11.40 -15.83 -14.70
N LYS A 7 -12.41 -15.49 -13.90
CA LYS A 7 -13.06 -14.16 -13.91
C LYS A 7 -12.06 -13.03 -13.64
N PHE A 8 -11.14 -13.23 -12.70
CA PHE A 8 -10.10 -12.25 -12.41
C PHE A 8 -9.15 -12.03 -13.59
N VAL A 9 -8.66 -13.11 -14.21
CA VAL A 9 -7.78 -13.03 -15.40
C VAL A 9 -8.50 -12.35 -16.56
N GLU A 10 -9.78 -12.66 -16.80
CA GLU A 10 -10.60 -12.01 -17.82
C GLU A 10 -10.76 -10.50 -17.54
N ALA A 11 -11.02 -10.14 -16.29
CA ALA A 11 -11.14 -8.74 -15.88
C ALA A 11 -9.81 -7.99 -16.07
N LEU A 12 -8.68 -8.59 -15.67
CA LEU A 12 -7.35 -8.00 -15.87
C LEU A 12 -7.01 -7.84 -17.37
N ASN A 13 -7.40 -8.81 -18.21
CA ASN A 13 -7.27 -8.69 -19.67
C ASN A 13 -8.07 -7.51 -20.22
N SER A 14 -9.29 -7.32 -19.70
CA SER A 14 -10.14 -6.17 -20.04
C SER A 14 -9.49 -4.84 -19.66
N ASP A 15 -8.87 -4.75 -18.48
CA ASP A 15 -8.16 -3.55 -18.06
C ASP A 15 -6.99 -3.20 -18.98
N PHE A 16 -6.18 -4.20 -19.38
CA PHE A 16 -5.08 -3.96 -20.33
C PHE A 16 -5.60 -3.46 -21.69
N ARG A 17 -6.70 -4.04 -22.18
CA ARG A 17 -7.33 -3.59 -23.44
C ARG A 17 -7.87 -2.17 -23.31
N ALA A 18 -8.51 -1.83 -22.20
CA ALA A 18 -9.00 -0.49 -21.93
C ALA A 18 -7.84 0.51 -21.90
N LEU A 19 -6.76 0.18 -21.19
CA LEU A 19 -5.57 1.02 -21.09
C LEU A 19 -4.89 1.22 -22.45
N SER A 20 -4.70 0.14 -23.21
CA SER A 20 -4.09 0.18 -24.54
C SER A 20 -4.91 1.03 -25.52
N ASN A 21 -6.25 0.88 -25.51
CA ASN A 21 -7.14 1.65 -26.37
C ASN A 21 -7.12 3.15 -26.01
N GLU A 22 -7.16 3.49 -24.73
CA GLU A 22 -7.13 4.88 -24.25
C GLU A 22 -5.79 5.57 -24.61
N THR A 23 -4.69 4.82 -24.55
CA THR A 23 -3.32 5.32 -24.82
C THR A 23 -2.86 5.10 -26.27
N ARG A 24 -3.75 4.64 -27.17
CA ARG A 24 -3.37 4.35 -28.56
C ARG A 24 -2.94 5.59 -29.33
N LYS A 25 -3.57 6.75 -29.08
CA LYS A 25 -3.29 8.00 -29.79
C LYS A 25 -2.17 8.82 -29.12
N LYS A 26 -1.99 8.65 -27.81
CA LYS A 26 -1.10 9.42 -26.95
C LYS A 26 -0.56 8.46 -25.90
N PHE A 27 0.73 8.53 -25.60
CA PHE A 27 1.42 7.64 -24.64
C PHE A 27 1.70 6.22 -25.19
N HIS A 28 2.36 6.14 -26.35
CA HIS A 28 2.81 4.87 -26.95
C HIS A 28 3.52 3.91 -25.99
N PRO A 29 4.41 4.35 -25.06
CA PRO A 29 5.03 3.44 -24.11
C PRO A 29 4.04 2.70 -23.21
N VAL A 30 2.94 3.35 -22.81
CA VAL A 30 1.88 2.73 -21.99
C VAL A 30 1.11 1.70 -22.81
N LYS A 31 0.81 2.02 -24.07
CA LYS A 31 0.14 1.12 -25.01
C LYS A 31 0.95 -0.15 -25.24
N GLU A 32 2.25 -0.01 -25.53
CA GLU A 32 3.17 -1.13 -25.76
C GLU A 32 3.30 -2.01 -24.53
N ALA A 33 3.44 -1.41 -23.34
CA ALA A 33 3.48 -2.15 -22.09
C ALA A 33 2.16 -2.92 -21.85
N ALA A 34 1.01 -2.31 -22.12
CA ALA A 34 -0.29 -2.97 -21.99
C ALA A 34 -0.47 -4.14 -22.97
N GLU A 35 -0.01 -3.98 -24.22
CA GLU A 35 -0.02 -5.06 -25.23
C GLU A 35 0.91 -6.22 -24.84
N ALA A 36 2.10 -5.92 -24.30
CA ALA A 36 3.00 -6.92 -23.73
C ALA A 36 2.35 -7.66 -22.54
N GLY A 37 1.67 -6.93 -21.65
CA GLY A 37 0.91 -7.49 -20.54
C GLY A 37 -0.19 -8.46 -20.99
N ILE A 38 -0.90 -8.17 -22.09
CA ILE A 38 -1.91 -9.07 -22.67
C ILE A 38 -1.27 -10.37 -23.16
N LEU A 39 -0.13 -10.27 -23.86
CA LEU A 39 0.59 -11.46 -24.36
C LEU A 39 1.08 -12.33 -23.20
N LYS A 40 1.64 -11.71 -22.16
CA LYS A 40 2.05 -12.42 -20.95
C LYS A 40 0.88 -13.11 -20.27
N LEU A 41 -0.22 -12.39 -20.02
CA LEU A 41 -1.43 -12.92 -19.38
C LEU A 41 -2.01 -14.10 -20.17
N ARG A 42 -1.95 -14.07 -21.50
CA ARG A 42 -2.38 -15.19 -22.36
C ARG A 42 -1.47 -16.41 -22.27
N ASN A 43 -0.18 -16.21 -22.04
CA ASN A 43 0.81 -17.28 -21.92
C ASN A 43 0.91 -17.83 -20.48
N LEU A 44 0.35 -17.14 -19.49
CA LEU A 44 0.34 -17.60 -18.09
C LEU A 44 -0.22 -19.00 -17.89
N PRO A 45 -1.29 -19.46 -18.56
CA PRO A 45 -1.75 -20.85 -18.44
C PRO A 45 -0.71 -21.90 -18.85
N ALA A 46 0.25 -21.55 -19.71
CA ALA A 46 1.35 -22.43 -20.09
C ALA A 46 2.49 -22.40 -19.05
N ILE A 47 2.66 -21.28 -18.35
CA ILE A 47 3.62 -21.09 -17.24
C ILE A 47 3.04 -21.65 -15.92
N TYR A 48 1.72 -21.73 -15.83
CA TYR A 48 0.97 -22.28 -14.71
C TYR A 48 1.28 -23.78 -14.56
N GLN A 49 2.15 -24.10 -13.62
CA GLN A 49 2.28 -25.44 -13.10
C GLN A 49 1.04 -25.75 -12.26
N LYS A 50 0.47 -26.94 -12.40
CA LYS A 50 -0.83 -27.33 -11.80
C LYS A 50 -0.96 -27.04 -10.30
N ASP A 51 0.16 -26.92 -9.58
CA ASP A 51 0.22 -26.76 -8.12
C ASP A 51 0.44 -25.31 -7.61
N LYS A 52 0.72 -24.33 -8.48
CA LYS A 52 0.91 -22.92 -8.03
C LYS A 52 -0.41 -22.15 -8.07
N ASP A 53 -0.66 -21.32 -7.05
CA ASP A 53 -1.76 -20.35 -7.09
C ASP A 53 -1.48 -19.28 -8.15
N ILE A 54 -2.46 -19.00 -9.02
CA ILE A 54 -2.34 -18.01 -10.10
C ILE A 54 -2.03 -16.61 -9.55
N TYR A 55 -2.57 -16.25 -8.39
CA TYR A 55 -2.33 -14.94 -7.80
C TYR A 55 -0.86 -14.78 -7.39
N ARG A 56 -0.24 -15.87 -6.93
CA ARG A 56 1.19 -15.91 -6.60
C ARG A 56 2.06 -15.88 -7.85
N VAL A 57 1.69 -16.58 -8.92
CA VAL A 57 2.42 -16.49 -10.20
C VAL A 57 2.37 -15.06 -10.75
N LEU A 58 1.23 -14.40 -10.63
CA LEU A 58 1.07 -13.01 -11.05
C LEU A 58 1.85 -12.01 -10.19
N SER A 59 1.95 -12.24 -8.88
CA SER A 59 2.73 -11.36 -8.00
C SER A 59 4.24 -11.46 -8.26
N GLU A 60 4.73 -12.66 -8.63
CA GLU A 60 6.11 -12.92 -9.05
C GLU A 60 6.45 -12.18 -10.37
N GLU A 61 5.45 -11.91 -11.23
CA GLU A 61 5.65 -11.22 -12.51
C GLU A 61 5.44 -9.70 -12.41
N THR A 62 6.52 -8.99 -12.07
CA THR A 62 6.54 -7.52 -11.93
C THR A 62 6.16 -6.76 -13.21
N GLU A 63 6.25 -7.38 -14.39
CA GLU A 63 5.84 -6.72 -15.62
C GLU A 63 4.31 -6.58 -15.78
N ILE A 64 3.51 -7.33 -15.01
CA ILE A 64 2.04 -7.25 -15.07
C ILE A 64 1.52 -5.93 -14.50
N ILE A 65 2.16 -5.40 -13.46
CA ILE A 65 1.73 -4.14 -12.83
C ILE A 65 2.22 -2.91 -13.61
N GLN A 66 3.33 -3.06 -14.33
CA GLN A 66 4.06 -1.95 -14.96
C GLN A 66 3.22 -1.06 -15.89
N PRO A 67 2.34 -1.60 -16.76
CA PRO A 67 1.53 -0.75 -17.64
C PRO A 67 0.62 0.20 -16.86
N PHE A 68 0.08 -0.25 -15.73
CA PHE A 68 -0.80 0.57 -14.90
C PHE A 68 -0.02 1.66 -14.16
N LEU A 69 1.18 1.36 -13.65
CA LEU A 69 2.07 2.36 -13.04
C LEU A 69 2.43 3.46 -14.06
N LEU A 70 2.87 3.07 -15.27
CA LEU A 70 3.12 4.02 -16.35
C LEU A 70 1.87 4.84 -16.73
N GLY A 71 0.70 4.20 -16.69
CA GLY A 71 -0.57 4.88 -16.93
C GLY A 71 -0.85 5.97 -15.89
N CYS A 72 -0.53 5.74 -14.61
CA CYS A 72 -0.61 6.76 -13.57
C CYS A 72 0.34 7.95 -13.85
N ASP A 73 1.55 7.66 -14.34
CA ASP A 73 2.56 8.69 -14.65
C ASP A 73 2.16 9.61 -15.82
N THR A 74 1.19 9.22 -16.65
CA THR A 74 0.69 10.07 -17.75
C THR A 74 -0.03 11.33 -17.26
N LYS A 75 -0.53 11.32 -16.02
CA LYS A 75 -1.36 12.39 -15.43
C LYS A 75 -2.63 12.69 -16.24
N SER A 76 -3.02 11.80 -17.14
CA SER A 76 -4.27 11.88 -17.88
C SER A 76 -5.38 11.27 -17.03
N LEU A 77 -6.39 12.07 -16.64
CA LEU A 77 -7.46 11.66 -15.73
C LEU A 77 -8.06 10.29 -16.09
N ARG A 78 -8.41 10.09 -17.36
CA ARG A 78 -9.04 8.83 -17.81
C ARG A 78 -8.09 7.63 -17.73
N VAL A 79 -6.82 7.83 -18.09
CA VAL A 79 -5.78 6.78 -18.03
C VAL A 79 -5.51 6.40 -16.57
N VAL A 80 -5.34 7.40 -15.70
CA VAL A 80 -5.14 7.24 -14.25
C VAL A 80 -6.29 6.45 -13.63
N GLN A 81 -7.55 6.77 -13.97
CA GLN A 81 -8.72 6.04 -13.46
C GLN A 81 -8.73 4.56 -13.86
N ILE A 82 -8.38 4.24 -15.11
CA ILE A 82 -8.27 2.85 -15.59
C ILE A 82 -7.16 2.13 -14.81
N SER A 83 -5.98 2.76 -14.70
CA SER A 83 -4.83 2.22 -13.99
C SER A 83 -5.11 1.94 -12.52
N LEU A 84 -5.63 2.92 -11.77
CA LEU A 84 -5.93 2.75 -10.36
C LEU A 84 -6.98 1.66 -10.12
N THR A 85 -7.99 1.56 -10.98
CA THR A 85 -9.00 0.50 -10.90
C THR A 85 -8.37 -0.89 -11.06
N ALA A 86 -7.46 -1.05 -12.01
CA ALA A 86 -6.74 -2.31 -12.22
C ALA A 86 -5.79 -2.63 -11.05
N LEU A 87 -5.06 -1.63 -10.55
CA LEU A 87 -4.17 -1.76 -9.39
C LEU A 87 -4.93 -2.19 -8.15
N GLN A 88 -6.06 -1.56 -7.84
CA GLN A 88 -6.94 -1.95 -6.73
C GLN A 88 -7.43 -3.41 -6.86
N ARG A 89 -7.69 -3.87 -8.09
CA ARG A 89 -8.07 -5.26 -8.34
C ARG A 89 -6.93 -6.23 -8.07
N LEU A 90 -5.71 -5.90 -8.52
CA LEU A 90 -4.50 -6.69 -8.23
C LEU A 90 -4.27 -6.78 -6.71
N ILE A 91 -4.41 -5.65 -5.99
CA ILE A 91 -4.27 -5.60 -4.52
C ILE A 91 -5.31 -6.50 -3.84
N SER A 92 -6.59 -6.39 -4.23
CA SER A 92 -7.71 -7.13 -3.61
C SER A 92 -7.56 -8.65 -3.71
N HIS A 93 -6.81 -9.11 -4.73
CA HIS A 93 -6.50 -10.51 -4.95
C HIS A 93 -5.10 -10.91 -4.46
N GLN A 94 -4.39 -10.02 -3.75
CA GLN A 94 -3.03 -10.22 -3.27
C GLN A 94 -2.04 -10.63 -4.38
N ALA A 95 -2.29 -10.17 -5.61
CA ALA A 95 -1.52 -10.49 -6.82
C ALA A 95 -0.40 -9.44 -7.07
N ILE A 96 0.26 -8.99 -6.01
CA ILE A 96 1.30 -7.95 -6.05
C ILE A 96 2.48 -8.38 -5.18
N SER A 97 3.71 -8.19 -5.68
CA SER A 97 4.95 -8.40 -4.92
C SER A 97 5.32 -7.18 -4.07
N GLU A 98 6.17 -7.40 -3.06
CA GLU A 98 6.68 -6.32 -2.20
C GLU A 98 7.32 -5.18 -3.00
N SER A 99 8.23 -5.47 -3.95
CA SER A 99 8.86 -4.45 -4.80
C SER A 99 7.83 -3.64 -5.61
N SER A 100 6.82 -4.32 -6.15
CA SER A 100 5.72 -3.69 -6.89
C SER A 100 4.87 -2.78 -6.01
N ALA A 101 4.65 -3.17 -4.75
CA ALA A 101 3.94 -2.34 -3.78
C ALA A 101 4.71 -1.07 -3.42
N GLN A 102 6.04 -1.16 -3.25
CA GLN A 102 6.90 0.00 -3.00
C GLN A 102 6.88 0.99 -4.18
N ASN A 103 6.94 0.46 -5.41
CA ASN A 103 6.80 1.27 -6.63
C ASN A 103 5.43 1.93 -6.69
N LEU A 104 4.35 1.18 -6.42
CA LEU A 104 2.99 1.73 -6.38
C LEU A 104 2.86 2.87 -5.38
N ILE A 105 3.36 2.73 -4.15
CA ILE A 105 3.31 3.80 -3.14
C ILE A 105 4.06 5.05 -3.63
N SER A 106 5.17 4.87 -4.33
CA SER A 106 5.92 5.98 -4.93
C SER A 106 5.17 6.64 -6.08
N THR A 107 4.52 5.87 -6.95
CA THR A 107 3.65 6.40 -8.01
C THR A 107 2.45 7.15 -7.44
N LEU A 108 1.79 6.61 -6.39
CA LEU A 108 0.67 7.27 -5.71
C LEU A 108 1.09 8.59 -5.07
N TRP A 109 2.32 8.66 -4.55
CA TRP A 109 2.87 9.91 -4.03
C TRP A 109 2.97 10.98 -5.12
N LEU A 110 3.59 10.65 -6.24
CA LEU A 110 3.74 11.57 -7.37
C LEU A 110 2.37 11.99 -7.94
N LEU A 111 1.40 11.08 -7.96
CA LEU A 111 0.05 11.38 -8.43
C LEU A 111 -0.68 12.33 -7.47
N MET A 112 -0.53 12.15 -6.15
CA MET A 112 -1.12 13.05 -5.15
C MET A 112 -0.61 14.49 -5.33
N GLU A 113 0.68 14.68 -5.64
CA GLU A 113 1.26 16.00 -5.91
C GLU A 113 0.66 16.69 -7.15
N THR A 114 0.02 15.94 -8.05
CA THR A 114 -0.66 16.50 -9.22
C THR A 114 -2.09 16.96 -8.95
N GLY A 115 -2.66 16.63 -7.78
CA GLY A 115 -4.06 16.92 -7.45
C GLY A 115 -5.06 16.14 -8.30
N LEU A 116 -4.74 14.88 -8.62
CA LEU A 116 -5.62 13.99 -9.40
C LEU A 116 -6.04 12.78 -8.56
N GLU A 117 -7.34 12.49 -8.57
CA GLU A 117 -7.92 11.25 -8.03
C GLU A 117 -7.57 11.00 -6.55
N GLU A 118 -7.49 12.05 -5.73
CA GLU A 118 -7.11 12.02 -4.31
C GLU A 118 -7.89 10.96 -3.51
N LEU A 119 -9.20 10.88 -3.74
CA LEU A 119 -10.05 9.90 -3.08
C LEU A 119 -9.69 8.46 -3.48
N ARG A 120 -9.37 8.22 -4.76
CA ARG A 120 -8.93 6.89 -5.20
C ARG A 120 -7.53 6.56 -4.72
N ILE A 121 -6.64 7.53 -4.64
CA ILE A 121 -5.31 7.35 -4.03
C ILE A 121 -5.49 6.87 -2.60
N LEU A 122 -6.31 7.58 -1.80
CA LEU A 122 -6.60 7.21 -0.43
C LEU A 122 -7.20 5.80 -0.32
N GLN A 123 -8.19 5.47 -1.16
CA GLN A 123 -8.78 4.14 -1.20
C GLN A 123 -7.75 3.05 -1.55
N THR A 124 -6.82 3.34 -2.47
CA THR A 124 -5.77 2.41 -2.87
C THR A 124 -4.77 2.18 -1.74
N LEU A 125 -4.38 3.25 -1.02
CA LEU A 125 -3.53 3.17 0.17
C LEU A 125 -4.21 2.37 1.28
N LEU A 126 -5.46 2.68 1.62
CA LEU A 126 -6.21 1.94 2.62
C LEU A 126 -6.29 0.45 2.25
N LEU A 127 -6.62 0.15 0.99
CA LEU A 127 -6.74 -1.22 0.50
C LEU A 127 -5.41 -1.98 0.64
N ILE A 128 -4.30 -1.48 0.12
CA ILE A 128 -3.02 -2.21 0.18
C ILE A 128 -2.52 -2.40 1.61
N LEU A 129 -2.73 -1.40 2.47
CA LEU A 129 -2.28 -1.45 3.86
C LEU A 129 -3.13 -2.37 4.74
N THR A 130 -4.42 -2.54 4.44
CA THR A 130 -5.32 -3.38 5.26
C THR A 130 -5.44 -4.82 4.73
N THR A 131 -5.24 -5.05 3.43
CA THR A 131 -5.43 -6.37 2.81
C THR A 131 -4.16 -7.17 2.61
N THR A 132 -3.00 -6.51 2.64
CA THR A 132 -1.71 -7.14 2.41
C THR A 132 -0.76 -6.89 3.58
N LYS A 133 0.22 -7.77 3.74
CA LYS A 133 1.28 -7.67 4.77
C LYS A 133 2.66 -7.42 4.17
N ILE A 134 2.71 -7.11 2.87
CA ILE A 134 3.96 -6.94 2.10
C ILE A 134 4.54 -5.52 2.20
N VAL A 135 3.76 -4.54 2.65
CA VAL A 135 4.23 -3.15 2.82
C VAL A 135 4.71 -2.95 4.25
N THR A 136 6.02 -2.79 4.43
CA THR A 136 6.68 -2.58 5.74
C THR A 136 7.71 -1.44 5.69
N GLY A 137 8.19 -1.01 6.85
CA GLY A 137 9.29 -0.06 6.99
C GLY A 137 9.01 1.29 6.32
N ASP A 138 10.02 1.85 5.65
CA ASP A 138 9.95 3.19 5.04
C ASP A 138 8.79 3.34 4.03
N SER A 139 8.40 2.25 3.35
CA SER A 139 7.26 2.29 2.43
C SER A 139 5.92 2.37 3.16
N PHE A 140 5.81 1.71 4.33
CA PHE A 140 4.63 1.83 5.19
C PHE A 140 4.51 3.24 5.78
N ALA A 141 5.62 3.80 6.27
CA ALA A 141 5.67 5.19 6.72
C ALA A 141 5.23 6.17 5.62
N LYS A 142 5.82 6.04 4.42
CA LYS A 142 5.47 6.89 3.27
C LYS A 142 3.97 6.82 2.93
N ALA A 143 3.37 5.63 3.00
CA ALA A 143 1.94 5.44 2.76
C ALA A 143 1.07 6.09 3.84
N ILE A 144 1.47 6.02 5.12
CA ILE A 144 0.79 6.71 6.22
C ILE A 144 0.89 8.24 6.05
N VAL A 145 2.07 8.75 5.74
CA VAL A 145 2.28 10.19 5.47
C VAL A 145 1.37 10.66 4.34
N LEU A 146 1.18 9.87 3.27
CA LEU A 146 0.23 10.22 2.22
C LEU A 146 -1.21 10.36 2.74
N CYS A 147 -1.67 9.43 3.57
CA CYS A 147 -3.01 9.50 4.15
C CYS A 147 -3.18 10.75 5.02
N PHE A 148 -2.17 11.12 5.82
CA PHE A 148 -2.21 12.35 6.59
C PHE A 148 -2.13 13.60 5.71
N LYS A 149 -1.32 13.61 4.66
CA LYS A 149 -1.32 14.73 3.70
C LYS A 149 -2.71 14.94 3.10
N LEU A 150 -3.38 13.87 2.70
CA LEU A 150 -4.76 13.91 2.20
C LEU A 150 -5.77 14.33 3.28
N TYR A 151 -5.51 14.05 4.56
CA TYR A 151 -6.33 14.54 5.67
C TYR A 151 -6.32 16.07 5.78
N PHE A 152 -5.21 16.73 5.45
CA PHE A 152 -5.11 18.19 5.45
C PHE A 152 -5.56 18.86 4.14
N PHE A 153 -6.16 18.11 3.21
CA PHE A 153 -6.74 18.72 2.02
C PHE A 153 -7.97 19.56 2.37
N LYS A 154 -8.21 20.61 1.57
CA LYS A 154 -9.32 21.56 1.79
C LYS A 154 -10.70 20.94 1.56
N ASP A 155 -10.78 19.86 0.79
CA ASP A 155 -12.04 19.18 0.51
C ASP A 155 -12.52 18.39 1.74
N PRO A 156 -13.70 18.70 2.30
CA PRO A 156 -14.19 18.02 3.50
C PRO A 156 -14.45 16.52 3.32
N THR A 157 -14.81 16.09 2.11
CA THR A 157 -15.07 14.67 1.81
C THR A 157 -13.76 13.90 1.83
N ILE A 158 -12.72 14.44 1.20
CA ILE A 158 -11.37 13.85 1.21
C ILE A 158 -10.84 13.83 2.64
N SER A 159 -10.89 14.97 3.35
CA SER A 159 -10.39 15.09 4.72
C SER A 159 -11.08 14.11 5.67
N SER A 160 -12.42 14.05 5.66
CA SER A 160 -13.17 13.11 6.52
C SER A 160 -12.89 11.65 6.17
N THR A 161 -12.75 11.32 4.89
CA THR A 161 -12.43 9.95 4.45
C THR A 161 -11.00 9.59 4.86
N ALA A 162 -10.06 10.53 4.77
CA ALA A 162 -8.67 10.35 5.16
C ALA A 162 -8.56 10.13 6.67
N ALA A 163 -9.27 10.90 7.49
CA ALA A 163 -9.33 10.68 8.94
C ALA A 163 -9.77 9.25 9.27
N ALA A 164 -10.86 8.77 8.66
CA ALA A 164 -11.34 7.40 8.85
C ALA A 164 -10.31 6.35 8.37
N SER A 165 -9.64 6.62 7.24
CA SER A 165 -8.62 5.72 6.69
C SER A 165 -7.38 5.65 7.58
N VAL A 166 -6.93 6.77 8.14
CA VAL A 166 -5.82 6.82 9.10
C VAL A 166 -6.14 5.98 10.32
N ARG A 167 -7.34 6.09 10.90
CA ARG A 167 -7.76 5.23 12.04
C ARG A 167 -7.64 3.75 11.70
N GLN A 168 -8.17 3.35 10.53
CA GLN A 168 -8.12 1.95 10.08
C GLN A 168 -6.70 1.46 9.84
N ILE A 169 -5.84 2.29 9.23
CA ILE A 169 -4.44 1.94 8.96
C ILE A 169 -3.65 1.82 10.26
N VAL A 170 -3.87 2.72 11.23
CA VAL A 170 -3.25 2.64 12.55
C VAL A 170 -3.68 1.34 13.23
N SER A 171 -4.98 1.03 13.31
CA SER A 171 -5.44 -0.25 13.86
C SER A 171 -4.84 -1.46 13.14
N ALA A 172 -4.81 -1.44 11.80
CA ALA A 172 -4.22 -2.50 10.99
C ALA A 172 -2.72 -2.69 11.24
N ALA A 173 -1.98 -1.62 11.57
CA ALA A 173 -0.58 -1.72 11.96
C ALA A 173 -0.39 -2.58 13.22
N PHE A 174 -1.26 -2.40 14.23
CA PHE A 174 -1.21 -3.18 15.46
C PHE A 174 -1.80 -4.59 15.30
N ASP A 175 -2.83 -4.77 14.47
CA ASP A 175 -3.31 -6.12 14.10
C ASP A 175 -2.20 -6.97 13.47
N ARG A 176 -1.34 -6.36 12.66
CA ARG A 176 -0.18 -7.05 12.08
C ARG A 176 0.81 -7.52 13.13
N VAL A 177 0.99 -6.79 14.24
CA VAL A 177 1.83 -7.22 15.38
C VAL A 177 1.20 -8.43 16.06
N VAL A 178 -0.10 -8.40 16.34
CA VAL A 178 -0.81 -9.57 16.91
C VAL A 178 -0.65 -10.79 16.01
N PHE A 179 -0.75 -10.59 14.70
CA PHE A 179 -0.49 -11.65 13.74
C PHE A 179 0.97 -12.14 13.81
N GLU A 180 1.96 -11.25 13.86
CA GLU A 180 3.38 -11.60 14.00
C GLU A 180 3.63 -12.45 15.25
N ASP A 181 3.10 -12.00 16.39
CA ASP A 181 3.19 -12.66 17.70
C ASP A 181 2.56 -14.05 17.68
N SER A 182 1.45 -14.24 16.95
CA SER A 182 0.85 -15.57 16.80
C SER A 182 1.75 -16.58 16.05
N GLN A 183 2.75 -16.11 15.31
CA GLN A 183 3.68 -16.94 14.54
C GLN A 183 4.99 -17.25 15.32
N GLU A 184 5.08 -16.93 16.62
CA GLU A 184 6.26 -17.12 17.49
C GLU A 184 6.78 -18.57 17.64
N GLY A 185 6.20 -19.54 16.92
CA GLY A 185 6.63 -20.95 16.93
C GLY A 185 7.46 -21.42 15.71
N GLU A 186 7.55 -20.65 14.62
CA GLU A 186 8.19 -21.11 13.38
C GLU A 186 9.27 -20.15 12.88
N ASN A 187 10.54 -20.55 13.08
CA ASN A 187 11.77 -20.00 12.49
C ASN A 187 12.07 -18.52 12.79
N GLU A 188 12.94 -18.27 13.78
CA GLU A 188 13.59 -16.96 13.98
C GLU A 188 14.41 -16.56 12.73
N PRO A 189 14.05 -15.50 11.98
CA PRO A 189 14.96 -14.90 11.03
C PRO A 189 15.84 -13.90 11.77
N ALA A 190 17.14 -13.90 11.44
CA ALA A 190 18.12 -13.00 12.01
C ALA A 190 17.66 -11.54 12.00
N VAL A 191 17.66 -10.93 13.19
CA VAL A 191 17.47 -9.50 13.43
C VAL A 191 18.43 -8.71 12.54
N LYS A 192 17.90 -7.99 11.54
CA LYS A 192 18.71 -7.05 10.77
C LYS A 192 19.20 -5.95 11.71
N PRO A 193 20.47 -5.54 11.62
CA PRO A 193 21.00 -4.49 12.48
C PRO A 193 20.18 -3.20 12.34
N PRO A 194 20.09 -2.39 13.41
CA PRO A 194 19.22 -1.22 13.41
C PRO A 194 19.77 -0.23 12.39
N SER A 195 18.91 0.26 11.51
CA SER A 195 19.26 1.40 10.66
C SER A 195 19.65 2.58 11.56
N PRO A 196 20.72 3.35 11.26
CA PRO A 196 21.16 4.48 12.07
C PRO A 196 20.12 5.60 12.23
N ARG A 197 19.02 5.56 11.45
CA ARG A 197 17.86 6.46 11.51
C ARG A 197 16.96 6.24 12.74
N HIS A 198 17.00 5.07 13.38
CA HIS A 198 16.09 4.69 14.47
C HIS A 198 16.85 4.29 15.73
N LYS A 199 17.70 5.21 16.25
CA LYS A 199 18.62 4.93 17.37
C LYS A 199 17.93 4.39 18.64
N ASN A 200 16.66 4.74 18.86
CA ASN A 200 15.92 4.35 20.05
C ASN A 200 15.00 3.14 19.83
N CYS A 201 14.84 2.66 18.59
CA CYS A 201 14.02 1.50 18.31
C CYS A 201 14.75 0.23 18.76
N PRO A 202 14.16 -0.61 19.64
CA PRO A 202 14.80 -1.85 20.06
C PRO A 202 15.10 -2.73 18.86
N VAL A 203 16.33 -3.23 18.81
CA VAL A 203 16.82 -4.00 17.67
C VAL A 203 16.11 -5.35 17.55
N SER A 204 15.69 -5.91 18.68
CA SER A 204 15.01 -7.21 18.77
C SER A 204 13.59 -7.22 18.21
N LEU A 205 13.02 -6.06 17.83
CA LEU A 205 11.68 -6.01 17.27
C LEU A 205 11.65 -6.62 15.87
N ARG A 206 10.68 -7.51 15.67
CA ARG A 206 10.32 -8.04 14.36
C ARG A 206 9.70 -6.96 13.47
N PRO A 207 9.63 -7.17 12.13
CA PRO A 207 9.20 -6.14 11.19
C PRO A 207 7.89 -5.42 11.53
N PHE A 208 6.81 -6.13 11.87
CA PHE A 208 5.53 -5.47 12.17
C PHE A 208 5.54 -4.79 13.55
N ALA A 209 6.13 -5.44 14.56
CA ALA A 209 6.32 -4.82 15.87
C ALA A 209 7.15 -3.53 15.77
N ARG A 210 8.16 -3.50 14.91
CA ARG A 210 9.01 -2.34 14.64
C ARG A 210 8.23 -1.20 13.99
N ASP A 211 7.42 -1.50 12.96
CA ASP A 211 6.58 -0.49 12.30
C ASP A 211 5.56 0.11 13.28
N ALA A 212 4.92 -0.72 14.12
CA ALA A 212 3.98 -0.25 15.13
C ALA A 212 4.65 0.59 16.23
N TYR A 213 5.85 0.22 16.67
CA TYR A 213 6.63 1.00 17.63
C TYR A 213 6.96 2.39 17.11
N LEU A 214 7.52 2.47 15.89
CA LEU A 214 7.88 3.74 15.25
C LEU A 214 6.65 4.60 14.99
N LEU A 215 5.53 3.99 14.57
CA LEU A 215 4.25 4.68 14.42
C LEU A 215 3.77 5.27 15.75
N PHE A 216 3.74 4.48 16.82
CA PHE A 216 3.26 4.94 18.13
C PHE A 216 4.13 6.08 18.69
N GLN A 217 5.45 5.96 18.54
CA GLN A 217 6.40 7.00 18.93
C GLN A 217 6.10 8.31 18.21
N ASP A 218 6.00 8.28 16.89
CA ASP A 218 5.76 9.49 16.09
C ASP A 218 4.36 10.07 16.33
N LEU A 219 3.34 9.25 16.59
CA LEU A 219 2.02 9.73 17.00
C LEU A 219 2.09 10.50 18.34
N CYS A 220 2.87 10.02 19.31
CA CYS A 220 3.10 10.75 20.56
C CYS A 220 3.78 12.11 20.31
N GLN A 221 4.83 12.12 19.48
CA GLN A 221 5.58 13.33 19.16
C GLN A 221 4.72 14.35 18.43
N LEU A 222 4.03 13.95 17.38
CA LEU A 222 3.13 14.81 16.61
C LEU A 222 2.00 15.37 17.48
N THR A 223 1.46 14.58 18.42
CA THR A 223 0.44 15.04 19.37
C THR A 223 0.97 16.10 20.34
N ASN A 224 2.26 16.05 20.66
CA ASN A 224 2.94 17.03 21.50
C ASN A 224 3.47 18.24 20.70
N GLY A 225 3.28 18.27 19.38
CA GLY A 225 3.82 19.32 18.50
C GLY A 225 5.32 19.19 18.22
N GLU A 226 5.89 17.99 18.41
CA GLU A 226 7.27 17.66 18.09
C GLU A 226 7.38 17.04 16.68
N GLN A 227 8.59 17.13 16.11
CA GLN A 227 8.90 16.53 14.81
C GLN A 227 8.98 14.99 14.90
N PRO A 228 8.35 14.25 13.97
CA PRO A 228 8.42 12.79 13.93
C PRO A 228 9.77 12.30 13.41
N TYR A 229 10.20 11.11 13.84
CA TYR A 229 11.45 10.51 13.38
C TYR A 229 11.29 9.66 12.11
N TRP A 230 10.15 9.01 11.92
CA TRP A 230 9.92 8.02 10.88
C TRP A 230 8.89 8.45 9.83
N LEU A 231 7.84 9.17 10.25
CA LEU A 231 6.82 9.78 9.39
C LEU A 231 7.35 11.06 8.72
N VAL A 232 8.43 10.92 7.95
CA VAL A 232 9.13 12.05 7.30
C VAL A 232 8.19 12.82 6.37
N GLY A 233 8.13 14.15 6.54
CA GLY A 233 7.26 15.05 5.77
C GLY A 233 5.91 15.31 6.42
N MET A 234 5.72 14.87 7.66
CA MET A 234 4.65 15.33 8.56
C MET A 234 5.17 16.44 9.47
N ASP A 235 4.49 17.58 9.44
CA ASP A 235 4.86 18.73 10.27
C ASP A 235 3.91 18.94 11.45
N GLU A 236 2.61 18.69 11.25
CA GLU A 236 1.60 18.96 12.27
C GLU A 236 0.50 17.89 12.27
N MET A 237 -0.10 17.69 13.43
CA MET A 237 -1.30 16.89 13.63
C MET A 237 -2.25 17.62 14.58
N MET A 238 -3.56 17.56 14.31
CA MET A 238 -4.54 18.06 15.27
C MET A 238 -4.43 17.26 16.57
N ARG A 239 -4.09 17.92 17.68
CA ARG A 239 -3.85 17.27 18.98
C ARG A 239 -4.97 16.35 19.42
N THR A 240 -6.22 16.75 19.23
CA THR A 240 -7.40 15.94 19.58
C THR A 240 -7.45 14.64 18.77
N PHE A 241 -7.14 14.70 17.48
CA PHE A 241 -7.09 13.52 16.62
C PHE A 241 -5.93 12.59 17.00
N GLY A 242 -4.76 13.15 17.29
CA GLY A 242 -3.61 12.37 17.78
C GLY A 242 -3.89 11.63 19.09
N LEU A 243 -4.49 12.33 20.07
CA LEU A 243 -4.92 11.72 21.34
C LEU A 243 -5.95 10.61 21.12
N GLU A 244 -6.91 10.82 20.20
CA GLU A 244 -7.92 9.80 19.86
C GLU A 244 -7.28 8.54 19.26
N LEU A 245 -6.29 8.69 18.36
CA LEU A 245 -5.55 7.57 17.80
C LEU A 245 -4.78 6.79 18.87
N LEU A 246 -4.08 7.50 19.76
CA LEU A 246 -3.33 6.90 20.86
C LEU A 246 -4.25 6.16 21.83
N GLU A 247 -5.37 6.79 22.22
CA GLU A 247 -6.38 6.19 23.08
C GLU A 247 -6.97 4.90 22.45
N ASN A 248 -7.32 4.95 21.16
CA ASN A 248 -7.87 3.80 20.45
C ASN A 248 -6.87 2.63 20.42
N VAL A 249 -5.60 2.91 20.14
CA VAL A 249 -4.54 1.90 20.13
C VAL A 249 -4.37 1.26 21.51
N LEU A 250 -4.26 2.06 22.56
CA LEU A 250 -4.05 1.56 23.93
C LEU A 250 -5.26 0.75 24.43
N LYS A 251 -6.48 1.15 24.08
CA LYS A 251 -7.71 0.42 24.44
C LYS A 251 -7.88 -0.88 23.66
N SER A 252 -7.59 -0.86 22.36
CA SER A 252 -7.84 -2.01 21.48
C SER A 252 -6.74 -3.06 21.55
N PHE A 253 -5.50 -2.65 21.88
CA PHE A 253 -4.33 -3.53 21.87
C PHE A 253 -3.52 -3.53 23.18
N PRO A 254 -4.16 -3.61 24.37
CA PRO A 254 -3.43 -3.51 25.65
C PRO A 254 -2.36 -4.60 25.81
N ASN A 255 -2.61 -5.80 25.27
CA ASN A 255 -1.70 -6.93 25.36
C ASN A 255 -0.36 -6.70 24.63
N ILE A 256 -0.31 -5.80 23.64
CA ILE A 256 0.96 -5.46 22.95
C ILE A 256 1.86 -4.63 23.88
N PHE A 257 1.28 -3.79 24.73
CA PHE A 257 2.01 -2.86 25.61
C PHE A 257 2.32 -3.43 27.00
N LEU A 258 1.57 -4.43 27.44
CA LEU A 258 1.71 -5.06 28.76
C LEU A 258 2.63 -6.30 28.76
N LYS A 259 3.13 -6.69 27.59
CA LYS A 259 4.13 -7.76 27.43
C LYS A 259 5.51 -7.32 27.92
#